data_AF-A0ABD0YAD5-F1
#
_entry.id   AF-A0ABD0YAD5-F1
#
_cell.length_a   1.000
_cell.length_b   1.000
_cell.length_c   1.000
_cell.angle_alpha   90.00
_cell.angle_beta   90.00
_cell.angle_gamma   90.00
#
_symmetry.space_group_name_H-M   'P 1'
#
loop_
_entity.id
_entity.type
_entity.pdbx_description
1 polymer ?
#
loop_
_entity_poly.entity_id
_entity_poly.type
_entity_poly.pdbx_seq_one_letter_code
_entity_poly.pdbx_strand_id
1 'polypeptide(L)'
;MFSRQCGRFFHFNNNLLWSLINKSDLSKLRKKTGYTFANCKKALEANNHNVELAEKWLQEQAQALGWAKATKLEGRSTLQGLIGVSLKGDTALMVEANCETDFVARNRKFEALVELAVQSCSAFAQSLNPMDTKVRIFMLDSAQMRCITANDGKPLVDHVAMAISSLGENLNLRRAIFLKSSGTTQLAGFTHPSPKNPDPATLMGKYGALVSYRASSHDSQIQEVAKQICQHIVGMNPVKIGVSGTDEPVENKDEETVMLHQDFLLDPSVTVGQLLTDMGIEIVDFVRFECGEPLNAEEENEPVKVSSQSC
;
A
#
# COMPACT_ATOMS: atom_id res chain seq x y z
N MET A 1 22.64 75.44 -40.66
CA MET A 1 22.87 74.26 -41.53
C MET A 1 23.86 73.34 -40.83
N PHE A 2 23.72 72.02 -41.05
CA PHE A 2 24.50 70.90 -40.47
C PHE A 2 24.06 70.51 -39.04
N SER A 3 23.01 69.70 -38.89
CA SER A 3 22.89 68.24 -39.12
C SER A 3 23.44 67.42 -37.94
N ARG A 4 22.51 66.96 -37.10
CA ARG A 4 22.71 65.98 -36.03
C ARG A 4 22.79 64.59 -36.67
N GLN A 5 23.94 63.93 -36.61
CA GLN A 5 24.04 62.49 -36.86
C GLN A 5 23.85 61.73 -35.55
N CYS A 6 22.65 61.19 -35.39
CA CYS A 6 22.29 60.24 -34.35
C CYS A 6 22.84 58.86 -34.76
N GLY A 7 23.88 58.38 -34.07
CA GLY A 7 24.36 57.01 -34.22
C GLY A 7 23.33 56.04 -33.68
N ARG A 8 22.61 55.34 -34.57
CA ARG A 8 21.78 54.20 -34.21
C ARG A 8 22.70 53.06 -33.78
N PHE A 9 22.80 52.83 -32.47
CA PHE A 9 23.21 51.55 -31.93
C PHE A 9 22.19 50.50 -32.37
N PHE A 10 22.56 49.65 -33.32
CA PHE A 10 21.85 48.41 -33.57
C PHE A 10 22.11 47.50 -32.36
N HIS A 11 21.15 47.43 -31.44
CA HIS A 11 21.02 46.27 -30.58
C HIS A 11 20.72 45.07 -31.48
N PHE A 12 21.75 44.29 -31.80
CA PHE A 12 21.53 42.93 -32.29
C PHE A 12 20.81 42.17 -31.19
N ASN A 13 19.52 41.95 -31.42
CA ASN A 13 18.68 41.13 -30.60
C ASN A 13 19.28 39.71 -30.62
N ASN A 14 19.84 39.25 -29.51
CA ASN A 14 20.47 37.93 -29.36
C ASN A 14 19.41 36.80 -29.30
N ASN A 15 18.32 36.93 -30.06
CA ASN A 15 17.18 36.02 -30.12
C ASN A 15 17.26 35.06 -31.32
N LEU A 16 18.47 34.66 -31.73
CA LEU A 16 18.70 33.74 -32.85
C LEU A 16 19.57 32.54 -32.43
N LEU A 17 19.26 31.99 -31.26
CA LEU A 17 19.55 30.58 -30.91
C LEU A 17 18.31 29.98 -30.23
N TRP A 18 17.15 30.09 -30.87
CA TRP A 18 16.12 29.07 -30.64
C TRP A 18 16.67 27.79 -31.25
N SER A 19 17.14 26.87 -30.40
CA SER A 19 17.34 25.50 -30.85
C SER A 19 16.04 25.05 -31.49
N LEU A 20 16.09 24.69 -32.77
CA LEU A 20 14.96 24.14 -33.50
C LEU A 20 14.67 22.76 -32.90
N ILE A 21 13.96 22.76 -31.77
CA ILE A 21 13.54 21.53 -31.13
C ILE A 21 12.65 20.81 -32.13
N ASN A 22 13.11 19.64 -32.53
CA ASN A 22 12.37 18.80 -33.44
C ASN A 22 11.02 18.45 -32.79
N LYS A 23 9.94 18.99 -33.37
CA LYS A 23 8.57 18.75 -32.88
C LYS A 23 8.22 17.27 -32.85
N SER A 24 8.81 16.47 -33.75
CA SER A 24 8.61 15.02 -33.76
C SER A 24 9.24 14.34 -32.55
N ASP A 25 10.46 14.72 -32.18
CA ASP A 25 11.17 14.14 -31.02
C ASP A 25 10.56 14.58 -29.70
N LEU A 26 10.12 15.83 -29.59
CA LEU A 26 9.35 16.33 -28.45
C LEU A 26 8.02 15.57 -28.27
N SER A 27 7.31 15.32 -29.37
CA SER A 27 6.06 14.55 -29.36
C SER A 27 6.30 13.08 -29.01
N LYS A 28 7.35 12.45 -29.56
CA LYS A 28 7.76 11.08 -29.22
C LYS A 28 8.10 10.97 -27.73
N LEU A 29 8.95 11.84 -27.21
CA LEU A 29 9.37 11.83 -25.81
C LEU A 29 8.19 12.02 -24.86
N ARG A 30 7.27 12.95 -25.15
CA ARG A 30 6.05 13.14 -24.35
C ARG A 30 5.14 11.92 -24.41
N LYS A 31 4.89 11.33 -25.59
CA LYS A 31 4.04 10.14 -25.72
C LYS A 31 4.63 8.94 -24.98
N LYS A 32 5.96 8.80 -25.01
CA LYS A 32 6.68 7.72 -24.33
C LYS A 32 6.65 7.89 -22.80
N THR A 33 6.86 9.10 -22.30
CA THR A 33 7.10 9.34 -20.87
C THR A 33 5.93 9.93 -20.09
N GLY A 34 4.98 10.59 -20.77
CA GLY A 34 3.84 11.25 -20.15
C GLY A 34 4.13 12.60 -19.46
N TYR A 35 5.40 13.03 -19.36
CA TYR A 35 5.76 14.31 -18.74
C TYR A 35 5.26 15.52 -19.54
N THR A 36 5.16 16.68 -18.89
CA THR A 36 4.69 17.92 -19.53
C THR A 36 5.60 18.32 -20.69
N PHE A 37 5.05 19.03 -21.69
CA PHE A 37 5.85 19.51 -22.83
C PHE A 37 7.03 20.38 -22.38
N ALA A 38 6.86 21.21 -21.34
CA ALA A 38 7.94 22.05 -20.82
C ALA A 38 9.11 21.21 -20.28
N ASN A 39 8.82 20.14 -19.53
CA ASN A 39 9.86 19.26 -19.01
C ASN A 39 10.53 18.46 -20.14
N CYS A 40 9.74 17.91 -21.08
CA CYS A 40 10.29 17.20 -22.24
C CYS A 40 11.17 18.10 -23.11
N LYS A 41 10.77 19.36 -23.28
CA LYS A 41 11.54 20.38 -24.00
C LYS A 41 12.88 20.64 -23.33
N LYS A 42 12.87 20.92 -22.01
CA LYS A 42 14.07 21.15 -21.21
C LYS A 42 15.02 19.96 -21.23
N ALA A 43 14.48 18.75 -21.19
CA ALA A 43 15.27 17.52 -21.25
C ALA A 43 15.97 17.34 -22.59
N LEU A 44 15.29 17.61 -23.70
CA LEU A 44 15.89 17.58 -25.03
C LEU A 44 16.97 18.66 -25.19
N GLU A 45 16.72 19.87 -24.69
CA GLU A 45 17.71 20.96 -24.71
C GLU A 45 18.96 20.61 -23.89
N ALA A 46 18.79 20.01 -22.70
CA ALA A 46 19.89 19.63 -21.82
C ALA A 46 20.74 18.46 -22.36
N ASN A 47 20.20 17.66 -23.27
CA ASN A 47 20.83 16.43 -23.77
C ASN A 47 21.07 16.46 -25.28
N ASN A 48 21.29 17.64 -25.86
CA ASN A 48 21.62 17.83 -27.28
C ASN A 48 20.61 17.15 -28.23
N HIS A 49 19.33 17.20 -27.90
CA HIS A 49 18.21 16.58 -28.63
C HIS A 49 18.28 15.06 -28.79
N ASN A 50 19.14 14.38 -28.01
CA ASN A 50 19.14 12.93 -27.93
C ASN A 50 17.95 12.46 -27.08
N VAL A 51 17.06 11.66 -27.69
CA VAL A 51 15.79 11.26 -27.06
C VAL A 51 16.02 10.32 -25.89
N GLU A 52 16.96 9.38 -26.02
CA GLU A 52 17.28 8.38 -25.00
C GLU A 52 17.93 9.03 -23.76
N LEU A 53 18.89 9.94 -23.97
CA LEU A 53 19.51 10.70 -22.88
C LEU A 53 18.51 11.68 -22.24
N ALA A 54 17.65 12.31 -23.03
CA ALA A 54 16.59 13.17 -22.51
C ALA A 54 15.58 12.40 -21.64
N GLU A 55 15.23 11.17 -22.02
CA GLU A 55 14.38 10.29 -21.22
C GLU A 55 15.04 9.93 -19.88
N LYS A 56 16.31 9.51 -19.91
CA LYS A 56 17.06 9.21 -18.69
C LYS A 56 17.15 10.44 -17.77
N TRP A 57 17.46 11.60 -18.35
CA TRP A 57 17.51 12.86 -17.61
C TRP A 57 16.14 13.23 -17.00
N LEU A 58 15.03 13.01 -17.72
CA LEU A 58 13.69 13.24 -17.16
C LEU A 58 13.41 12.36 -15.95
N GLN A 59 13.82 11.10 -16.00
CA GLN A 59 13.64 10.16 -14.89
C GLN A 59 14.47 10.59 -13.67
N GLU A 60 15.75 10.94 -13.86
CA GLU A 60 16.63 11.43 -12.81
C GLU A 60 16.10 12.72 -12.17
N GLN A 61 15.60 13.66 -12.98
CA GLN A 61 15.00 14.89 -12.46
C GLN A 61 13.68 14.64 -11.73
N ALA A 62 12.84 13.73 -12.23
CA ALA A 62 11.60 13.37 -11.55
C ALA A 62 11.86 12.74 -10.18
N GLN A 63 12.88 11.88 -10.09
CA GLN A 63 13.31 11.28 -8.83
C GLN A 63 13.83 12.36 -7.87
N ALA A 64 14.75 13.22 -8.30
CA ALA A 64 15.29 14.29 -7.47
C ALA A 64 14.20 15.26 -6.95
N LEU A 65 13.25 15.64 -7.81
CA LEU A 65 12.10 16.47 -7.43
C LEU A 65 11.15 15.74 -6.48
N GLY A 66 10.96 14.43 -6.66
CA GLY A 66 10.16 13.59 -5.77
C GLY A 66 10.74 13.56 -4.36
N TRP A 67 12.04 13.30 -4.24
CA TRP A 67 12.74 13.34 -2.97
C TRP A 67 12.69 14.73 -2.30
N ALA A 68 12.96 15.79 -3.06
CA ALA A 68 12.88 17.15 -2.53
C ALA A 68 11.47 17.50 -2.00
N LYS A 69 10.41 17.04 -2.68
CA LYS A 69 9.03 17.20 -2.20
C LYS A 69 8.73 16.31 -1.01
N ALA A 70 9.16 15.05 -1.02
CA ALA A 70 8.97 14.13 0.10
C ALA A 70 9.56 14.72 1.39
N THR A 71 10.81 15.19 1.36
CA THR A 71 11.43 15.88 2.51
C THR A 71 10.67 17.14 2.95
N LYS A 72 10.11 17.90 2.00
CA LYS A 72 9.34 19.11 2.33
C LYS A 72 7.99 18.81 2.97
N LEU A 73 7.37 17.69 2.61
CA LEU A 73 6.05 17.28 3.07
C LEU A 73 6.11 16.30 4.25
N GLU A 74 7.30 15.81 4.59
CA GLU A 74 7.56 14.95 5.73
C GLU A 74 7.06 15.58 7.04
N GLY A 75 6.53 14.73 7.93
CA GLY A 75 5.96 15.15 9.21
C GLY A 75 4.52 15.68 9.13
N ARG A 76 3.96 15.87 7.93
CA ARG A 76 2.51 16.15 7.79
C ARG A 76 1.69 14.92 8.16
N SER A 77 0.55 15.15 8.80
CA SER A 77 -0.36 14.10 9.23
C SER A 77 -0.93 13.32 8.04
N THR A 78 -0.80 12.00 8.07
CA THR A 78 -1.33 11.07 7.05
C THR A 78 -2.23 10.04 7.71
N LEU A 79 -3.45 10.44 8.07
CA LEU A 79 -4.44 9.54 8.71
C LEU A 79 -5.44 8.95 7.71
N GLN A 80 -5.44 9.42 6.46
CA GLN A 80 -6.24 8.84 5.38
C GLN A 80 -5.40 7.81 4.61
N GLY A 81 -6.03 7.01 3.74
CA GLY A 81 -5.31 6.02 2.95
C GLY A 81 -6.12 4.77 2.67
N LEU A 82 -5.39 3.67 2.43
CA LEU A 82 -5.95 2.37 2.09
C LEU A 82 -5.17 1.24 2.78
N ILE A 83 -5.91 0.20 3.13
CA ILE A 83 -5.42 -1.11 3.48
C ILE A 83 -5.48 -1.99 2.23
N GLY A 84 -4.35 -2.53 1.81
CA GLY A 84 -4.24 -3.52 0.75
C GLY A 84 -4.10 -4.93 1.34
N VAL A 85 -4.90 -5.89 0.88
CA VAL A 85 -4.90 -7.29 1.34
C VAL A 85 -4.62 -8.21 0.16
N SER A 86 -3.76 -9.21 0.37
CA SER A 86 -3.49 -10.26 -0.63
C SER A 86 -3.36 -11.63 0.05
N LEU A 87 -3.90 -12.65 -0.60
CA LEU A 87 -3.77 -14.05 -0.21
C LEU A 87 -3.11 -14.83 -1.35
N LYS A 88 -1.95 -15.43 -1.10
CA LYS A 88 -1.22 -16.21 -2.10
C LYS A 88 -0.61 -17.45 -1.47
N GLY A 89 -1.18 -18.61 -1.80
CA GLY A 89 -0.74 -19.90 -1.28
C GLY A 89 -0.93 -19.97 0.23
N ASP A 90 0.18 -20.16 0.94
CA ASP A 90 0.28 -20.28 2.40
C ASP A 90 0.49 -18.94 3.11
N THR A 91 0.41 -17.82 2.38
CA THR A 91 0.72 -16.49 2.89
C THR A 91 -0.46 -15.55 2.68
N ALA A 92 -0.93 -14.93 3.76
CA ALA A 92 -1.82 -13.79 3.75
C ALA A 92 -1.07 -12.54 4.20
N LEU A 93 -1.38 -11.41 3.58
CA LEU A 93 -0.64 -10.17 3.68
C LEU A 93 -1.63 -9.01 3.77
N MET A 94 -1.33 -8.06 4.64
CA MET A 94 -2.02 -6.79 4.71
C MET A 94 -1.01 -5.63 4.81
N VAL A 95 -1.20 -4.59 4.00
CA VAL A 95 -0.35 -3.38 3.94
C VAL A 95 -1.20 -2.15 4.21
N GLU A 96 -0.75 -1.28 5.09
CA GLU A 96 -1.32 0.05 5.29
C GLU A 96 -0.48 1.11 4.56
N ALA A 97 -1.10 1.81 3.61
CA ALA A 97 -0.54 3.00 2.99
C ALA A 97 -1.39 4.21 3.34
N ASN A 98 -0.75 5.30 3.75
CA ASN A 98 -1.43 6.52 4.15
C ASN A 98 -1.13 7.71 3.24
N CYS A 99 -2.06 8.66 3.24
CA CYS A 99 -2.00 9.95 2.58
C CYS A 99 -2.65 11.03 3.47
N GLU A 100 -2.53 12.30 3.08
CA GLU A 100 -3.12 13.41 3.86
C GLU A 100 -4.65 13.43 3.74
N THR A 101 -5.19 13.23 2.52
CA THR A 101 -6.63 13.38 2.25
C THR A 101 -7.30 12.12 1.68
N ASP A 102 -8.62 12.01 1.87
CA ASP A 102 -9.43 10.93 1.29
C ASP A 102 -9.57 11.05 -0.24
N PHE A 103 -9.39 12.26 -0.79
CA PHE A 103 -9.31 12.49 -2.23
C PHE A 103 -8.12 11.77 -2.87
N VAL A 104 -6.95 11.79 -2.22
CA VAL A 104 -5.79 11.04 -2.70
C VAL A 104 -5.95 9.54 -2.47
N ALA A 105 -6.57 9.12 -1.36
CA ALA A 105 -6.84 7.71 -1.10
C ALA A 105 -7.65 7.02 -2.23
N ARG A 106 -8.54 7.77 -2.91
CA ARG A 106 -9.35 7.29 -4.05
C ARG A 106 -8.71 7.52 -5.42
N ASN A 107 -7.47 8.02 -5.46
CA ASN A 107 -6.77 8.30 -6.70
C ASN A 107 -6.12 7.03 -7.27
N ARG A 108 -6.31 6.75 -8.57
CA ARG A 108 -5.71 5.58 -9.25
C ARG A 108 -4.20 5.46 -9.09
N LYS A 109 -3.47 6.57 -9.00
CA LYS A 109 -2.02 6.55 -8.78
C LYS A 109 -1.64 6.12 -7.36
N PHE A 110 -2.48 6.44 -6.39
CA PHE A 110 -2.29 5.99 -5.01
C PHE A 110 -2.67 4.50 -4.88
N GLU A 111 -3.79 4.08 -5.46
CA GLU A 111 -4.16 2.66 -5.56
C GLU A 111 -3.02 1.82 -6.20
N ALA A 112 -2.42 2.31 -7.30
CA ALA A 112 -1.29 1.65 -7.93
C ALA A 112 -0.04 1.56 -7.02
N LEU A 113 0.19 2.53 -6.14
CA LEU A 113 1.27 2.47 -5.14
C LEU A 113 0.97 1.39 -4.09
N VAL A 114 -0.29 1.26 -3.65
CA VAL A 114 -0.74 0.21 -2.71
C VAL A 114 -0.55 -1.16 -3.33
N GLU A 115 -1.01 -1.36 -4.57
CA GLU A 115 -0.78 -2.58 -5.36
C GLU A 115 0.70 -2.95 -5.42
N LEU A 116 1.55 -1.98 -5.77
CA LEU A 116 3.00 -2.20 -5.86
C LEU A 116 3.59 -2.60 -4.50
N ALA A 117 3.18 -1.95 -3.42
CA ALA A 117 3.63 -2.27 -2.07
C ALA A 117 3.21 -3.68 -1.66
N VAL A 118 1.95 -4.06 -1.92
CA VAL A 118 1.43 -5.41 -1.66
C VAL A 118 2.20 -6.46 -2.46
N GLN A 119 2.39 -6.25 -3.77
CA GLN A 119 3.14 -7.19 -4.61
C GLN A 119 4.59 -7.36 -4.14
N SER A 120 5.26 -6.27 -3.80
CA SER A 120 6.66 -6.29 -3.35
C SER A 120 6.80 -6.95 -1.98
N CYS A 121 5.87 -6.67 -1.05
CA CYS A 121 5.82 -7.34 0.25
C CYS A 121 5.52 -8.84 0.10
N SER A 122 4.62 -9.23 -0.80
CA SER A 122 4.31 -10.64 -1.07
C SER A 122 5.54 -11.38 -1.59
N ALA A 123 6.29 -10.79 -2.52
CA ALA A 123 7.55 -11.34 -3.02
C ALA A 123 8.61 -11.47 -1.92
N PHE A 124 8.73 -10.44 -1.06
CA PHE A 124 9.61 -10.47 0.11
C PHE A 124 9.25 -11.64 1.05
N ALA A 125 7.97 -11.80 1.41
CA ALA A 125 7.50 -12.87 2.28
C ALA A 125 7.77 -14.27 1.71
N GLN A 126 7.68 -14.43 0.39
CA GLN A 126 7.98 -15.68 -0.32
C GLN A 126 9.46 -16.04 -0.29
N SER A 127 10.35 -15.04 -0.18
CA SER A 127 11.79 -15.27 -0.06
C SER A 127 12.22 -15.69 1.36
N LEU A 128 11.36 -15.49 2.36
CA LEU A 128 11.61 -15.98 3.71
C LEU A 128 11.50 -17.51 3.75
N ASN A 129 12.45 -18.15 4.45
CA ASN A 129 12.57 -19.60 4.53
C ASN A 129 11.23 -20.31 4.85
N PRO A 130 11.00 -21.51 4.29
CA PRO A 130 9.88 -22.36 4.67
C PRO A 130 9.87 -22.64 6.17
N MET A 131 8.68 -22.80 6.73
CA MET A 131 8.44 -22.79 8.17
C MET A 131 8.10 -24.17 8.74
N ASP A 132 8.49 -24.37 10.01
CA ASP A 132 8.23 -25.59 10.82
C ASP A 132 7.07 -25.41 11.83
N THR A 133 6.59 -24.17 12.05
CA THR A 133 5.49 -23.86 12.98
C THR A 133 4.14 -23.69 12.26
N LYS A 134 3.03 -23.89 13.00
CA LYS A 134 1.66 -23.95 12.46
C LYS A 134 1.17 -22.64 11.81
N VAL A 135 1.41 -21.51 12.47
CA VAL A 135 1.14 -20.15 11.96
C VAL A 135 2.22 -19.23 12.52
N ARG A 136 2.72 -18.29 11.72
CA ARG A 136 3.55 -17.17 12.20
C ARG A 136 3.01 -15.86 11.68
N ILE A 137 2.86 -14.94 12.62
CA ILE A 137 2.60 -13.54 12.34
C ILE A 137 3.94 -12.81 12.44
N PHE A 138 4.26 -12.03 11.44
CA PHE A 138 5.36 -11.07 11.52
C PHE A 138 4.94 -9.76 10.87
N MET A 139 5.56 -8.68 11.33
CA MET A 139 5.27 -7.34 10.87
C MET A 139 6.51 -6.67 10.30
N LEU A 140 6.27 -5.73 9.40
CA LEU A 140 7.26 -4.79 8.91
C LEU A 140 6.79 -3.39 9.24
N ASP A 141 7.66 -2.63 9.89
CA ASP A 141 7.44 -1.21 10.11
C ASP A 141 7.71 -0.39 8.83
N SER A 142 7.44 0.91 8.90
CA SER A 142 7.68 1.84 7.80
C SER A 142 9.16 1.84 7.34
N ALA A 143 10.12 1.75 8.25
CA ALA A 143 11.53 1.79 7.92
C ALA A 143 11.97 0.54 7.14
N GLN A 144 11.49 -0.63 7.54
CA GLN A 144 11.72 -1.91 6.86
C GLN A 144 11.03 -1.93 5.49
N MET A 145 9.78 -1.47 5.41
CA MET A 145 9.03 -1.39 4.16
C MET A 145 9.72 -0.50 3.12
N ARG A 146 10.29 0.64 3.55
CA ARG A 146 11.02 1.57 2.65
C ARG A 146 12.14 0.88 1.86
N CYS A 147 12.73 -0.18 2.42
CA CYS A 147 13.84 -0.92 1.81
C CYS A 147 13.45 -2.17 1.03
N ILE A 148 12.17 -2.53 0.99
CA ILE A 148 11.73 -3.59 0.09
C ILE A 148 11.92 -3.14 -1.36
N THR A 149 12.55 -3.98 -2.16
CA THR A 149 12.75 -3.76 -3.59
C THR A 149 11.52 -4.21 -4.39
N ALA A 150 11.02 -3.33 -5.24
CA ALA A 150 9.97 -3.63 -6.20
C ALA A 150 10.51 -4.44 -7.40
N ASN A 151 9.62 -4.91 -8.27
CA ASN A 151 9.96 -5.70 -9.45
C ASN A 151 10.88 -4.97 -10.46
N ASP A 152 10.92 -3.65 -10.43
CA ASP A 152 11.79 -2.81 -11.25
C ASP A 152 13.19 -2.58 -10.66
N GLY A 153 13.49 -3.23 -9.53
CA GLY A 153 14.78 -3.14 -8.85
C GLY A 153 14.96 -1.90 -7.98
N LYS A 154 13.94 -1.03 -7.87
CA LYS A 154 13.99 0.15 -7.00
C LYS A 154 13.34 -0.11 -5.64
N PRO A 155 13.84 0.52 -4.56
CA PRO A 155 13.20 0.41 -3.26
C PRO A 155 11.83 1.10 -3.25
N LEU A 156 10.90 0.62 -2.42
CA LEU A 156 9.56 1.19 -2.30
C LEU A 156 9.58 2.69 -1.93
N VAL A 157 10.60 3.15 -1.21
CA VAL A 157 10.74 4.58 -0.87
C VAL A 157 10.88 5.48 -2.11
N ASP A 158 11.54 5.01 -3.18
CA ASP A 158 11.63 5.77 -4.43
C ASP A 158 10.25 5.89 -5.09
N HIS A 159 9.45 4.82 -5.04
CA HIS A 159 8.09 4.82 -5.56
C HIS A 159 7.16 5.73 -4.76
N VAL A 160 7.29 5.74 -3.43
CA VAL A 160 6.60 6.69 -2.55
C VAL A 160 6.98 8.14 -2.91
N ALA A 161 8.27 8.44 -3.06
CA ALA A 161 8.73 9.79 -3.43
C ALA A 161 8.20 10.25 -4.81
N MET A 162 8.16 9.34 -5.78
CA MET A 162 7.56 9.62 -7.09
C MET A 162 6.05 9.88 -6.98
N ALA A 163 5.34 9.09 -6.18
CA ALA A 163 3.91 9.28 -5.94
C ALA A 163 3.62 10.61 -5.23
N ILE A 164 4.40 10.99 -4.21
CA ILE A 164 4.34 12.30 -3.54
C ILE A 164 4.53 13.42 -4.57
N SER A 165 5.51 13.30 -5.47
CA SER A 165 5.74 14.32 -6.50
C SER A 165 4.53 14.53 -7.41
N SER A 166 3.85 13.43 -7.73
CA SER A 166 2.74 13.34 -8.68
C SER A 166 1.40 13.76 -8.07
N LEU A 167 1.18 13.43 -6.79
CA LEU A 167 -0.07 13.66 -6.06
C LEU A 167 -0.03 14.97 -5.26
N GLY A 168 1.15 15.41 -4.82
CA GLY A 168 1.32 16.68 -4.11
C GLY A 168 1.01 16.64 -2.61
N GLU A 169 0.81 15.45 -2.04
CA GLU A 169 0.58 15.20 -0.62
C GLU A 169 1.69 14.33 -0.03
N ASN A 170 1.90 14.41 1.28
CA ASN A 170 2.69 13.45 2.02
C ASN A 170 2.04 12.07 1.93
N LEU A 171 2.86 11.05 1.68
CA LEU A 171 2.44 9.65 1.59
C LEU A 171 3.38 8.80 2.45
N ASN A 172 2.85 7.74 3.03
CA ASN A 172 3.65 6.81 3.81
C ASN A 172 3.21 5.36 3.60
N LEU A 173 4.17 4.44 3.56
CA LEU A 173 3.91 3.01 3.77
C LEU A 173 4.14 2.75 5.26
N ARG A 174 3.05 2.56 6.00
CA ARG A 174 3.09 2.65 7.46
C ARG A 174 3.47 1.34 8.12
N ARG A 175 2.87 0.25 7.68
CA ARG A 175 3.15 -1.10 8.18
C ARG A 175 2.66 -2.16 7.20
N ALA A 176 3.26 -3.34 7.29
CA ALA A 176 2.75 -4.56 6.68
C ALA A 176 2.72 -5.68 7.71
N ILE A 177 1.74 -6.56 7.62
CA ILE A 177 1.63 -7.76 8.43
C ILE A 177 1.42 -8.99 7.55
N PHE A 178 2.02 -10.09 7.97
CA PHE A 178 2.05 -11.33 7.23
C PHE A 178 1.61 -12.47 8.13
N LEU A 179 0.66 -13.26 7.67
CA LEU A 179 0.28 -14.54 8.25
C LEU A 179 0.78 -15.63 7.32
N LYS A 180 1.82 -16.36 7.73
CA LYS A 180 2.25 -17.58 7.06
C LYS A 180 1.66 -18.79 7.77
N SER A 181 0.92 -19.61 7.04
CA SER A 181 0.32 -20.84 7.53
C SER A 181 1.09 -22.07 7.07
N SER A 182 1.02 -23.15 7.84
CA SER A 182 1.51 -24.47 7.42
C SER A 182 0.50 -25.56 7.81
N GLY A 183 0.65 -26.74 7.19
CA GLY A 183 -0.19 -27.90 7.48
C GLY A 183 -1.64 -27.72 7.05
N THR A 184 -2.58 -27.90 7.98
CA THR A 184 -4.03 -27.86 7.74
C THR A 184 -4.66 -26.48 7.96
N THR A 185 -3.85 -25.46 8.25
CA THR A 185 -4.34 -24.11 8.52
C THR A 185 -4.61 -23.37 7.20
N GLN A 186 -5.85 -22.95 7.03
CA GLN A 186 -6.33 -22.15 5.91
C GLN A 186 -6.32 -20.66 6.28
N LEU A 187 -6.34 -19.80 5.25
CA LEU A 187 -6.31 -18.35 5.38
C LEU A 187 -7.50 -17.73 4.66
N ALA A 188 -8.10 -16.72 5.26
CA ALA A 188 -9.09 -15.86 4.61
C ALA A 188 -8.77 -14.39 4.91
N GLY A 189 -9.25 -13.50 4.04
CA GLY A 189 -9.07 -12.07 4.19
C GLY A 189 -10.19 -11.28 3.53
N PHE A 190 -10.39 -10.07 4.02
CA PHE A 190 -11.46 -9.18 3.60
C PHE A 190 -11.05 -7.73 3.74
N THR A 191 -11.62 -6.86 2.90
CA THR A 191 -11.50 -5.40 3.04
C THR A 191 -12.87 -4.73 3.05
N HIS A 192 -12.97 -3.62 3.78
CA HIS A 192 -14.17 -2.78 3.79
C HIS A 192 -13.82 -1.29 3.55
N PRO A 193 -14.57 -0.55 2.71
CA PRO A 193 -15.54 -1.07 1.76
C PRO A 193 -14.87 -2.02 0.76
N SER A 194 -15.57 -3.08 0.38
CA SER A 194 -15.05 -4.01 -0.64
C SER A 194 -15.18 -3.34 -2.02
N PRO A 195 -14.16 -3.43 -2.88
CA PRO A 195 -14.21 -2.83 -4.21
C PRO A 195 -15.27 -3.53 -5.06
N LYS A 196 -16.01 -2.75 -5.86
CA LYS A 196 -17.08 -3.30 -6.74
C LYS A 196 -16.57 -4.36 -7.71
N ASN A 197 -15.34 -4.19 -8.19
CA ASN A 197 -14.62 -5.13 -9.03
C ASN A 197 -13.28 -5.42 -8.34
N PRO A 198 -13.23 -6.40 -7.43
CA PRO A 198 -11.99 -6.74 -6.73
C PRO A 198 -10.97 -7.27 -7.73
N ASP A 199 -9.74 -6.75 -7.67
CA ASP A 199 -8.61 -7.44 -8.28
C ASP A 199 -8.37 -8.71 -7.45
N PRO A 200 -8.41 -9.92 -8.05
CA PRO A 200 -8.13 -11.14 -7.33
C PRO A 200 -6.74 -11.18 -6.68
N ALA A 201 -5.78 -10.36 -7.15
CA ALA A 201 -4.45 -10.26 -6.57
C ALA A 201 -4.40 -9.36 -5.33
N THR A 202 -5.17 -8.26 -5.31
CA THR A 202 -5.14 -7.26 -4.23
C THR A 202 -6.54 -6.70 -3.96
N LEU A 203 -7.04 -6.93 -2.76
CA LEU A 203 -8.23 -6.27 -2.24
C LEU A 203 -7.82 -4.95 -1.57
N MET A 204 -8.64 -3.91 -1.68
CA MET A 204 -8.37 -2.62 -1.04
C MET A 204 -9.59 -2.12 -0.27
N GLY A 205 -9.37 -1.42 0.84
CA GLY A 205 -10.44 -0.79 1.62
C GLY A 205 -9.88 0.15 2.68
N LYS A 206 -10.75 0.77 3.46
CA LYS A 206 -10.36 1.53 4.67
C LYS A 206 -10.02 0.58 5.83
N TYR A 207 -10.66 -0.58 5.87
CA TYR A 207 -10.44 -1.63 6.85
C TYR A 207 -9.96 -2.88 6.14
N GLY A 208 -9.14 -3.68 6.82
CA GLY A 208 -8.77 -5.01 6.40
C GLY A 208 -8.81 -5.98 7.57
N ALA A 209 -9.18 -7.23 7.30
CA ALA A 209 -9.06 -8.31 8.26
C ALA A 209 -8.44 -9.54 7.58
N LEU A 210 -7.61 -10.25 8.34
CA LEU A 210 -7.06 -11.55 8.01
C LEU A 210 -7.46 -12.53 9.12
N VAL A 211 -7.76 -13.76 8.73
CA VAL A 211 -8.01 -14.85 9.68
C VAL A 211 -7.29 -16.11 9.24
N SER A 212 -6.68 -16.78 10.20
CA SER A 212 -6.16 -18.13 10.05
C SER A 212 -7.08 -19.11 10.79
N TYR A 213 -7.46 -20.19 10.15
CA TYR A 213 -8.45 -21.13 10.68
C TYR A 213 -8.14 -22.57 10.28
N ARG A 214 -8.65 -23.52 11.07
CA ARG A 214 -8.67 -24.94 10.75
C ARG A 214 -10.11 -25.38 10.54
N ALA A 215 -10.30 -26.27 9.59
CA ALA A 215 -11.59 -26.88 9.34
C ALA A 215 -11.40 -28.29 8.75
N SER A 216 -12.41 -29.14 8.95
CA SER A 216 -12.35 -30.54 8.50
C SER A 216 -12.50 -30.70 6.98
N SER A 217 -13.15 -29.73 6.31
CA SER A 217 -13.28 -29.66 4.85
C SER A 217 -12.81 -28.30 4.31
N HIS A 218 -12.59 -28.26 2.99
CA HIS A 218 -12.18 -27.06 2.24
C HIS A 218 -13.28 -26.66 1.24
N ASP A 219 -14.54 -26.94 1.58
CA ASP A 219 -15.67 -26.62 0.72
C ASP A 219 -15.92 -25.10 0.65
N SER A 220 -16.69 -24.70 -0.36
CA SER A 220 -17.02 -23.30 -0.60
C SER A 220 -17.82 -22.66 0.53
N GLN A 221 -18.56 -23.46 1.32
CA GLN A 221 -19.37 -22.95 2.42
C GLN A 221 -18.47 -22.50 3.58
N ILE A 222 -17.50 -23.32 3.96
CA ILE A 222 -16.51 -22.96 5.00
C ILE A 222 -15.69 -21.74 4.59
N GLN A 223 -15.27 -21.67 3.32
CA GLN A 223 -14.54 -20.51 2.81
C GLN A 223 -15.38 -19.23 2.86
N GLU A 224 -16.68 -19.33 2.59
CA GLU A 224 -17.60 -18.20 2.70
C GLU A 224 -17.79 -17.78 4.16
N VAL A 225 -18.01 -18.73 5.07
CA VAL A 225 -18.09 -18.43 6.51
C VAL A 225 -16.81 -17.77 7.00
N ALA A 226 -15.62 -18.25 6.61
CA ALA A 226 -14.36 -17.62 6.99
C ALA A 226 -14.22 -16.17 6.49
N LYS A 227 -14.73 -15.84 5.29
CA LYS A 227 -14.83 -14.46 4.82
C LYS A 227 -15.83 -13.63 5.62
N GLN A 228 -16.96 -14.21 6.02
CA GLN A 228 -17.95 -13.55 6.88
C GLN A 228 -17.41 -13.31 8.30
N ILE A 229 -16.57 -14.20 8.82
CA ILE A 229 -15.81 -13.96 10.05
C ILE A 229 -14.88 -12.75 9.88
N CYS A 230 -14.21 -12.60 8.74
CA CYS A 230 -13.43 -11.38 8.48
C CYS A 230 -14.31 -10.12 8.43
N GLN A 231 -15.53 -10.20 7.88
CA GLN A 231 -16.49 -9.09 7.91
C GLN A 231 -16.91 -8.75 9.35
N HIS A 232 -17.18 -9.77 10.15
CA HIS A 232 -17.49 -9.63 11.56
C HIS A 232 -16.32 -8.99 12.32
N ILE A 233 -15.09 -9.44 12.12
CA ILE A 233 -13.90 -8.82 12.75
C ILE A 233 -13.80 -7.34 12.41
N VAL A 234 -14.00 -6.96 11.14
CA VAL A 234 -13.99 -5.54 10.74
C VAL A 234 -15.08 -4.74 11.46
N GLY A 235 -16.30 -5.26 11.53
CA GLY A 235 -17.48 -4.55 12.05
C GLY A 235 -17.61 -4.54 13.57
N MET A 236 -17.26 -5.64 14.24
CA MET A 236 -17.46 -5.87 15.68
C MET A 236 -16.17 -5.69 16.50
N ASN A 237 -15.02 -5.52 15.83
CA ASN A 237 -13.72 -5.19 16.44
C ASN A 237 -13.38 -6.00 17.72
N PRO A 238 -13.42 -7.36 17.67
CA PRO A 238 -13.02 -8.16 18.80
C PRO A 238 -11.54 -7.92 19.17
N VAL A 239 -11.24 -7.98 20.46
CA VAL A 239 -9.87 -7.81 20.99
C VAL A 239 -9.13 -9.14 21.09
N LYS A 240 -9.87 -10.24 21.23
CA LYS A 240 -9.31 -11.61 21.25
C LYS A 240 -10.34 -12.63 20.77
N ILE A 241 -9.89 -13.83 20.41
CA ILE A 241 -10.77 -14.94 20.00
C ILE A 241 -11.66 -15.34 21.19
N GLY A 242 -11.04 -15.70 22.31
CA GLY A 242 -11.70 -16.24 23.48
C GLY A 242 -11.40 -17.70 23.70
N VAL A 243 -11.47 -18.13 24.97
CA VAL A 243 -11.31 -19.52 25.38
C VAL A 243 -12.57 -19.96 26.12
N SER A 244 -13.31 -20.91 25.52
CA SER A 244 -14.53 -21.46 26.10
C SER A 244 -14.30 -21.99 27.52
N GLY A 245 -15.13 -21.54 28.46
CA GLY A 245 -15.05 -21.92 29.88
C GLY A 245 -14.00 -21.15 30.70
N THR A 246 -13.18 -20.30 30.07
CA THR A 246 -12.30 -19.35 30.77
C THR A 246 -12.81 -17.93 30.65
N ASP A 247 -13.22 -17.54 29.45
CA ASP A 247 -13.84 -16.25 29.18
C ASP A 247 -15.35 -16.36 29.34
N GLU A 248 -15.94 -15.43 30.08
CA GLU A 248 -17.39 -15.33 30.28
C GLU A 248 -17.96 -14.16 29.46
N PRO A 249 -19.19 -14.27 28.92
CA PRO A 249 -19.82 -13.19 28.20
C PRO A 249 -20.13 -12.03 29.14
N VAL A 250 -19.97 -10.79 28.66
CA VAL A 250 -20.35 -9.61 29.43
C VAL A 250 -21.87 -9.42 29.46
N GLU A 251 -22.38 -8.71 30.48
CA GLU A 251 -23.82 -8.44 30.60
C GLU A 251 -24.35 -7.59 29.43
N ASN A 252 -23.61 -6.54 29.07
CA ASN A 252 -23.95 -5.68 27.95
C ASN A 252 -23.31 -6.21 26.66
N LYS A 253 -24.12 -6.86 25.82
CA LYS A 253 -23.66 -7.43 24.55
C LYS A 253 -22.94 -6.44 23.62
N ASP A 254 -23.30 -5.16 23.67
CA ASP A 254 -22.66 -4.11 22.85
C ASP A 254 -21.22 -3.81 23.29
N GLU A 255 -20.83 -4.23 24.49
CA GLU A 255 -19.48 -4.08 25.05
C GLU A 255 -18.66 -5.38 24.97
N GLU A 256 -19.20 -6.44 24.34
CA GLU A 256 -18.51 -7.72 24.22
C GLU A 256 -17.27 -7.59 23.33
N THR A 257 -16.11 -7.98 23.85
CA THR A 257 -14.81 -7.86 23.17
C THR A 257 -14.21 -9.22 22.80
N VAL A 258 -14.77 -10.31 23.33
CA VAL A 258 -14.36 -11.68 23.06
C VAL A 258 -15.14 -12.21 21.88
N MET A 259 -14.46 -12.44 20.75
CA MET A 259 -15.09 -12.80 19.47
C MET A 259 -16.09 -13.95 19.60
N LEU A 260 -15.75 -15.03 20.31
CA LEU A 260 -16.64 -16.20 20.46
C LEU A 260 -18.00 -15.88 21.12
N HIS A 261 -18.06 -14.83 21.93
CA HIS A 261 -19.25 -14.40 22.67
C HIS A 261 -20.04 -13.30 21.95
N GLN A 262 -19.44 -12.66 20.95
CA GLN A 262 -20.13 -11.64 20.16
C GLN A 262 -21.27 -12.26 19.34
N ASP A 263 -22.40 -11.54 19.29
CA ASP A 263 -23.49 -11.86 18.35
C ASP A 263 -22.96 -11.74 16.92
N PHE A 264 -23.26 -12.73 16.08
CA PHE A 264 -22.72 -12.76 14.73
C PHE A 264 -23.31 -11.63 13.87
N LEU A 265 -22.44 -10.93 13.13
CA LEU A 265 -22.78 -9.66 12.47
C LEU A 265 -23.91 -9.82 11.43
N LEU A 266 -23.94 -10.94 10.71
CA LEU A 266 -24.91 -11.19 9.65
C LEU A 266 -26.18 -11.89 10.17
N ASP A 267 -26.11 -12.51 11.34
CA ASP A 267 -27.25 -13.15 12.03
C ASP A 267 -27.06 -13.06 13.55
N PRO A 268 -27.57 -11.98 14.18
CA PRO A 268 -27.42 -11.77 15.62
C PRO A 268 -28.17 -12.80 16.50
N SER A 269 -28.91 -13.75 15.92
CA SER A 269 -29.58 -14.80 16.69
C SER A 269 -28.62 -15.88 17.21
N VAL A 270 -27.40 -15.94 16.66
CA VAL A 270 -26.33 -16.86 17.07
C VAL A 270 -25.06 -16.09 17.42
N THR A 271 -24.26 -16.64 18.34
CA THR A 271 -22.91 -16.11 18.58
C THR A 271 -21.93 -16.64 17.54
N VAL A 272 -20.79 -15.97 17.40
CA VAL A 272 -19.69 -16.47 16.56
C VAL A 272 -19.23 -17.86 17.02
N GLY A 273 -19.13 -18.09 18.32
CA GLY A 273 -18.72 -19.39 18.87
C GLY A 273 -19.68 -20.52 18.50
N GLN A 274 -20.99 -20.25 18.50
CA GLN A 274 -22.00 -21.21 18.05
C GLN A 274 -21.85 -21.50 16.55
N LEU A 275 -21.78 -20.46 15.72
CA LEU A 275 -21.57 -20.60 14.26
C LEU A 275 -20.33 -21.43 13.92
N LEU A 276 -19.20 -21.13 14.58
CA LEU A 276 -17.93 -21.84 14.36
C LEU A 276 -18.02 -23.31 14.76
N THR A 277 -18.69 -23.61 15.87
CA THR A 277 -18.93 -24.98 16.33
C THR A 277 -19.79 -25.75 15.34
N ASP A 278 -20.90 -25.16 14.90
CA ASP A 278 -21.84 -25.78 13.95
C ASP A 278 -21.19 -26.06 12.58
N MET A 279 -20.29 -25.17 12.15
CA MET A 279 -19.56 -25.32 10.88
C MET A 279 -18.27 -26.14 11.01
N GLY A 280 -17.89 -26.55 12.22
CA GLY A 280 -16.64 -27.28 12.46
C GLY A 280 -15.38 -26.48 12.10
N ILE A 281 -15.40 -25.17 12.37
CA ILE A 281 -14.30 -24.24 12.13
C ILE A 281 -13.67 -23.84 13.45
N GLU A 282 -12.34 -23.89 13.51
CA GLU A 282 -11.54 -23.40 14.63
C GLU A 282 -10.72 -22.19 14.16
N ILE A 283 -10.92 -21.02 14.77
CA ILE A 283 -10.08 -19.85 14.49
C ILE A 283 -8.76 -20.01 15.25
N VAL A 284 -7.65 -19.88 14.53
CA VAL A 284 -6.30 -19.98 15.09
C VAL A 284 -5.79 -18.62 15.52
N ASP A 285 -5.94 -17.62 14.65
CA ASP A 285 -5.52 -16.24 14.89
C ASP A 285 -6.22 -15.29 13.90
N PHE A 286 -6.33 -14.02 14.26
CA PHE A 286 -6.85 -12.98 13.37
C PHE A 286 -6.11 -11.66 13.53
N VAL A 287 -6.17 -10.84 12.48
CA VAL A 287 -5.61 -9.49 12.48
C VAL A 287 -6.61 -8.56 11.83
N ARG A 288 -6.76 -7.36 12.41
CA ARG A 288 -7.62 -6.29 11.89
C ARG A 288 -6.81 -5.02 11.80
N PHE A 289 -6.86 -4.33 10.66
CA PHE A 289 -6.38 -2.94 10.53
C PHE A 289 -7.55 -2.01 10.20
N GLU A 290 -7.56 -0.86 10.85
CA GLU A 290 -8.23 0.34 10.37
C GLU A 290 -7.17 1.35 9.89
N CYS A 291 -7.31 1.83 8.65
CA CYS A 291 -6.42 2.86 8.12
C CYS A 291 -6.43 4.11 9.02
N GLY A 292 -5.25 4.53 9.46
CA GLY A 292 -5.07 5.70 10.30
C GLY A 292 -5.30 5.46 11.80
N GLU A 293 -5.59 4.23 12.23
CA GLU A 293 -5.71 3.92 13.66
C GLU A 293 -4.37 4.09 14.40
N PRO A 294 -4.33 4.42 15.69
CA PRO A 294 -3.07 4.52 16.45
C PRO A 294 -2.29 3.19 16.42
N LEU A 295 -0.96 3.25 16.34
CA LEU A 295 -0.15 2.03 16.52
C LEU A 295 -0.07 1.71 18.01
N ASN A 296 -0.40 0.48 18.38
CA ASN A 296 -0.18 0.00 19.74
C ASN A 296 1.31 -0.26 19.96
N ALA A 297 1.88 0.23 21.06
CA ALA A 297 3.30 0.02 21.40
C ALA A 297 3.64 -1.45 21.68
N GLU A 298 2.64 -2.31 21.84
CA GLU A 298 2.77 -3.73 22.18
C GLU A 298 2.75 -4.66 20.95
N GLU A 299 2.52 -4.13 19.74
CA GLU A 299 2.52 -4.88 18.47
C GLU A 299 3.96 -5.11 17.91
N GLU A 300 5.00 -5.09 18.74
CA GLU A 300 6.36 -5.49 18.34
C GLU A 300 6.59 -6.99 18.58
N ASN A 301 5.93 -7.87 17.81
CA ASN A 301 6.26 -9.30 17.82
C ASN A 301 7.43 -9.61 16.86
N GLU A 302 8.42 -10.32 17.42
CA GLU A 302 9.72 -10.77 16.87
C GLU A 302 10.33 -9.96 15.70
N PRO A 303 11.51 -9.32 15.90
CA PRO A 303 12.19 -8.64 14.82
C PRO A 303 12.51 -9.63 13.69
N VAL A 304 11.85 -9.45 12.54
CA VAL A 304 12.35 -10.02 11.30
C VAL A 304 13.71 -9.37 11.08
N LYS A 305 14.78 -10.17 11.13
CA LYS A 305 16.13 -9.76 10.73
C LYS A 305 16.11 -9.46 9.24
N VAL A 306 15.58 -8.30 8.86
CA VAL A 306 15.91 -7.65 7.61
C VAL A 306 17.37 -7.25 7.81
N SER A 307 18.27 -7.80 7.00
CA SER A 307 19.65 -7.30 6.94
C SER A 307 19.53 -5.78 6.80
N SER A 308 19.94 -5.05 7.83
CA SER A 308 19.90 -3.59 7.89
C SER A 308 20.83 -3.04 6.81
N GLN A 309 20.34 -3.04 5.57
CA GLN A 309 20.87 -2.24 4.50
C GLN A 309 20.07 -0.95 4.58
N SER A 310 20.72 0.07 5.14
CA SER A 310 20.28 1.44 5.00
C SER A 310 20.03 1.72 3.52
N CYS A 311 18.76 1.95 3.18
CA CYS A 311 18.39 2.86 2.12
C CYS A 311 18.86 4.27 2.50
#